data_AF-A0A9P3YTG9-F1
#
_entry.id   AF-A0A9P3YTG9-F1
#
_cell.length_a   1.000
_cell.length_b   1.000
_cell.length_c   1.000
_cell.angle_alpha   90.00
_cell.angle_beta   90.00
_cell.angle_gamma   90.00
#
_symmetry.space_group_name_H-M   'P 1'
#
loop_
_entity.id
_entity.type
_entity.pdbx_description
1 polymer ?
#
loop_
_entity_poly.entity_id
_entity_poly.type
_entity_poly.pdbx_seq_one_letter_code
_entity_poly.pdbx_strand_id
1 'polypeptide(L)' 'MAQVRKLNRILTIEECKIDDFLEMGYDLIDETGKALKYGKSLNVKDLIAENNILRSKVESLEEENKQLKEKNKLTKK' A
#
# COMPACT_ATOMS: atom_id res chain seq x y z
N MET A 1 18.81 17.76 8.14
CA MET A 1 19.01 16.29 8.35
C MET A 1 17.88 15.81 9.24
N ALA A 2 17.10 14.83 8.79
CA ALA A 2 15.92 14.35 9.51
C ALA A 2 16.19 13.01 10.19
N GLN A 3 15.51 12.74 11.31
CA GLN A 3 15.58 11.46 12.00
C GLN A 3 14.27 10.70 11.85
N VAL A 4 14.37 9.42 11.48
CA VAL A 4 13.21 8.53 11.36
C VAL A 4 13.39 7.29 12.24
N ARG A 5 12.29 6.79 12.81
CA ARG A 5 12.27 5.65 13.73
C ARG A 5 11.33 4.57 13.23
N LYS A 6 11.78 3.32 13.29
CA LYS A 6 10.92 2.15 13.16
C LYS A 6 11.30 1.15 14.24
N LEU A 7 10.36 0.85 15.14
CA LEU A 7 10.64 0.07 16.36
C LEU A 7 11.82 0.70 17.13
N ASN A 8 12.88 -0.07 17.39
CA ASN A 8 14.07 0.38 18.12
C ASN A 8 15.16 0.96 17.21
N ARG A 9 14.91 1.09 15.91
CA ARG A 9 15.89 1.57 14.94
C ARG A 9 15.65 3.03 14.62
N ILE A 10 16.66 3.88 14.80
CA ILE A 10 16.67 5.28 14.41
C ILE A 10 17.69 5.47 13.27
N LEU A 11 17.29 6.17 12.22
CA LEU A 11 18.13 6.49 11.07
C LEU A 11 18.16 8.00 10.85
N THR A 12 19.33 8.52 10.50
CA THR A 12 19.46 9.91 10.03
C THR A 12 19.43 9.88 8.51
N ILE A 13 18.50 10.63 7.92
CA ILE A 13 18.25 10.66 6.49
C ILE A 13 18.22 12.10 5.96
N GLU A 14 18.36 12.23 4.65
CA GLU A 14 18.12 13.49 3.95
C GLU A 14 16.63 13.81 3.94
N GLU A 15 16.28 15.09 4.01
CA GLU A 15 14.89 15.56 4.10
C GLU A 15 14.06 15.18 2.86
N CYS A 16 14.70 15.09 1.69
CA CYS A 16 14.04 14.67 0.45
C CYS A 16 13.59 13.20 0.47
N LYS A 17 14.10 12.38 1.40
CA LYS A 17 13.76 10.95 1.53
C LYS A 17 12.72 10.69 2.62
N ILE A 18 12.22 11.72 3.29
CA ILE A 18 11.25 11.53 4.39
C ILE A 18 10.02 10.76 3.90
N ASP A 19 9.47 11.14 2.75
CA ASP A 19 8.25 10.51 2.23
C ASP A 19 8.47 9.03 1.88
N ASP A 20 9.62 8.67 1.29
CA ASP A 20 9.98 7.28 1.02
C ASP A 20 10.02 6.44 2.32
N PHE A 21 10.62 6.98 3.38
CA PHE A 21 10.72 6.29 4.66
C PHE A 21 9.36 6.23 5.39
N LEU A 22 8.52 7.25 5.24
CA LEU A 22 7.14 7.23 5.74
C LEU A 22 6.34 6.11 5.04
N GLU A 23 6.45 5.95 3.71
CA GLU A 23 5.82 4.84 2.97
C GLU A 23 6.32 3.47 3.43
N MET A 24 7.61 3.36 3.79
CA MET A 24 8.19 2.15 4.37
C MET A 24 7.76 1.86 5.82
N GLY A 25 6.95 2.75 6.42
CA GLY A 25 6.44 2.63 7.78
C GLY A 25 7.44 3.04 8.86
N TYR A 26 8.37 3.94 8.55
CA TYR A 26 9.14 4.67 9.58
C TYR A 26 8.37 5.91 10.01
N ASP A 27 8.49 6.29 11.28
CA ASP A 27 7.96 7.54 11.82
C ASP A 27 9.03 8.62 11.75
N LEU A 28 8.69 9.82 11.32
CA LEU A 28 9.56 11.00 11.48
C LEU A 28 9.56 11.40 12.94
N ILE A 29 10.73 11.53 13.55
CA ILE A 29 10.90 11.90 14.96
C ILE A 29 11.64 13.23 15.12
N ASP A 30 11.35 13.94 16.21
CA ASP A 30 12.11 15.12 16.64
C ASP A 30 13.35 14.73 17.47
N GLU A 31 14.12 15.74 17.89
CA GLU A 31 15.32 15.59 18.71
C GLU A 31 15.05 14.95 20.08
N THR A 32 13.79 15.00 20.55
CA THR A 32 13.36 14.38 21.81
C THR A 32 12.93 12.93 21.64
N GLY A 33 12.90 12.43 20.39
CA GLY A 33 12.44 11.09 20.04
C GLY A 33 10.91 10.96 19.95
N LYS A 34 10.18 12.08 19.91
CA LYS A 34 8.73 12.11 19.73
C LYS A 34 8.38 12.12 18.24
N ALA A 35 7.35 11.37 17.86
CA ALA A 35 6.92 11.31 16.46
C ALA A 35 6.25 12.62 16.03
N LEU A 36 6.79 13.23 14.96
CA LEU A 36 6.23 14.39 14.26
C LEU A 36 5.27 13.96 13.14
N LYS A 37 5.59 12.88 12.42
CA LYS A 37 4.73 12.25 11.43
C LYS A 37 4.82 10.73 11.55
N TYR A 38 3.68 10.06 11.47
CA TYR A 38 3.63 8.61 11.49
C TYR A 38 3.78 8.05 10.08
N GLY A 39 4.57 6.99 9.94
CA GLY A 39 4.69 6.25 8.68
C GLY A 39 3.40 5.51 8.36
N LYS A 40 3.24 5.12 7.09
CA LYS A 40 2.17 4.20 6.68
C LYS A 40 2.43 2.84 7.30
N SER A 41 1.77 2.57 8.42
CA SER A 41 1.70 1.24 8.99
C SER A 41 0.70 0.43 8.17
N LEU A 42 1.20 -0.49 7.35
CA LEU A 42 0.35 -1.53 6.75
C LEU A 42 -0.09 -2.47 7.88
N ASN A 43 -1.22 -2.16 8.49
CA ASN A 43 -1.85 -3.06 9.43
C ASN A 43 -2.34 -4.29 8.65
N VAL A 44 -2.17 -5.48 9.23
CA VAL A 44 -2.67 -6.73 8.67
C VAL A 44 -4.17 -6.63 8.35
N LYS A 45 -4.94 -5.89 9.17
CA LYS A 45 -6.37 -5.65 8.92
C LYS A 45 -6.62 -4.88 7.64
N ASP A 46 -5.85 -3.83 7.38
CA ASP A 46 -6.00 -2.98 6.19
C ASP A 46 -5.57 -3.76 4.93
N LEU A 47 -4.49 -4.53 5.04
CA LEU A 47 -4.05 -5.45 3.99
C LEU A 47 -5.09 -6.51 3.65
N ILE A 48 -5.77 -7.10 4.65
CA ILE A 48 -6.84 -8.08 4.42
C ILE A 48 -8.03 -7.41 3.72
N ALA A 49 -8.42 -6.21 4.16
CA ALA A 49 -9.52 -5.47 3.55
C ALA A 49 -9.22 -5.17 2.07
N GLU A 50 -8.03 -4.66 1.76
CA GLU A 50 -7.58 -4.41 0.40
C GLU A 50 -7.55 -5.71 -0.43
N ASN A 51 -7.02 -6.81 0.13
CA ASN A 51 -6.97 -8.10 -0.56
C ASN A 51 -8.37 -8.61 -0.92
N ASN A 52 -9.34 -8.47 -0.02
CA ASN A 52 -10.72 -8.88 -0.27
C ASN A 52 -11.37 -8.04 -1.40
N ILE A 53 -11.17 -6.72 -1.39
CA ILE A 53 -11.65 -5.84 -2.47
C ILE A 53 -11.03 -6.23 -3.81
N LEU A 54 -9.72 -6.48 -3.83
CA LEU A 54 -9.01 -6.91 -5.04
C LEU A 54 -9.52 -8.26 -5.54
N ARG A 55 -9.77 -9.24 -4.66
CA ARG A 55 -10.36 -10.54 -5.03
C ARG A 55 -11.73 -10.38 -5.67
N SER A 56 -12.62 -9.60 -5.07
CA SER A 56 -13.95 -9.34 -5.65
C SER A 56 -13.86 -8.67 -7.02
N LYS A 57 -12.89 -7.76 -7.21
CA LYS A 57 -12.66 -7.12 -8.51
C LYS A 57 -12.13 -8.10 -9.55
N VAL A 58 -11.23 -9.01 -9.17
CA VAL A 58 -10.73 -10.07 -10.05
C VAL A 58 -11.86 -11.00 -10.48
N GLU A 59 -12.69 -11.47 -9.55
CA GLU A 59 -13.85 -12.30 -9.87
C GLU A 59 -14.80 -11.61 -10.85
N SER A 60 -15.13 -10.34 -10.60
CA SER A 60 -15.98 -9.55 -11.50
C SER A 60 -15.38 -9.44 -12.91
N LEU A 61 -14.09 -9.14 -12.99
CA LEU A 61 -13.39 -9.00 -14.27
C LEU A 61 -13.24 -10.33 -15.02
N GLU A 62 -13.09 -11.45 -14.31
CA GLU A 62 -13.05 -12.78 -14.91
C GLU A 62 -14.42 -13.17 -15.49
N GLU A 63 -15.50 -12.85 -14.77
CA GLU A 63 -16.86 -13.10 -15.23
C GLU A 63 -17.22 -12.24 -16.45
N GLU A 64 -16.89 -10.95 -16.43
CA GLU A 64 -17.02 -10.07 -17.60
C GLU A 64 -16.23 -10.60 -18.80
N ASN A 65 -14.98 -11.03 -18.58
CA ASN A 65 -14.15 -11.62 -19.64
C ASN A 65 -14.77 -12.89 -20.22
N LYS A 66 -15.38 -13.74 -19.37
CA LYS A 66 -16.07 -14.95 -19.82
C LYS A 66 -17.26 -14.60 -20.70
N GLN A 67 -18.11 -13.67 -20.25
CA GLN A 67 -19.27 -13.20 -21.01
C GLN A 67 -18.87 -12.56 -22.35
N LEU A 68 -17.82 -11.73 -22.35
CA LEU A 68 -17.30 -11.10 -23.57
C LEU A 68 -16.70 -12.12 -24.54
N LYS A 69 -16.01 -13.15 -24.04
CA LYS A 69 -15.50 -14.25 -24.87
C LYS A 69 -16.64 -15.08 -25.49
N GLU A 70 -17.71 -15.34 -24.75
CA GLU A 70 -18.89 -16.03 -25.27
C GLU A 70 -19.62 -15.20 -26.34
N LYS A 71 -19.85 -13.90 -26.08
CA LYS A 71 -20.42 -12.98 -27.07
C LYS A 71 -19.58 -12.92 -28.34
N ASN A 72 -18.25 -12.85 -28.22
CA ASN A 72 -17.35 -12.87 -29.38
C ASN A 72 -17.39 -14.17 -30.19
N LYS A 73 -17.65 -15.33 -29.56
CA LYS A 73 -17.84 -16.59 -30.28
C LYS A 73 -19.16 -16.61 -31.04
N LEU A 74 -20.21 -16.02 -30.47
CA LEU A 74 -21.54 -15.92 -31.08
C LEU A 74 -21.57 -14.95 -32.26
N THR A 75 -20.84 -13.84 -32.21
CA THR A 75 -20.80 -12.85 -33.31
C THR A 75 -19.83 -13.21 -34.44
N LYS A 76 -18.90 -14.16 -34.22
CA LYS A 76 -17.98 -14.66 -35.27
C LYS A 76 -18.49 -15.92 -35.99
N LYS A 77 -19.68 -16.40 -35.65
CA LYS A 77 -20.33 -17.57 -36.24
C LYS A 77 -21.45 -17.12 -37.18
#